data_AF-H3ZKE8-F1
#
_entry.id   AF-H3ZKE8-F1
#
_cell.length_a   1.000
_cell.length_b   1.000
_cell.length_c   1.000
_cell.angle_alpha   90.00
_cell.angle_beta   90.00
_cell.angle_gamma   90.00
#
_symmetry.space_group_name_H-M   'P 1'
#
loop_
_entity.id
_entity.type
_entity.pdbx_description
1 polymer ?
#
loop_
_entity_poly.entity_id
_entity_poly.type
_entity_poly.pdbx_seq_one_letter_code
_entity_poly.pdbx_strand_id
1 'polypeptide(L)'
;MGKTSQNLYEIFGEVIAEHDFLKAFLITSGLAFLMYFSAPKIVSMLGREDLLNALRVTLSALGAFFGFIVSTSIIEPKRIVEGE
;
A
#
# COMPACT_ATOMS: atom_id res chain seq x y z
N MET A 1 -24.41 -20.70 -12.09
CA MET A 1 -23.29 -19.73 -12.08
C MET A 1 -23.75 -18.53 -11.28
N GLY A 2 -23.38 -18.47 -10.00
CA GLY A 2 -23.78 -17.36 -9.13
C GLY A 2 -23.09 -16.09 -9.59
N LYS A 3 -23.88 -15.03 -9.84
CA LYS A 3 -23.34 -13.67 -9.97
C LYS A 3 -22.70 -13.33 -8.64
N THR A 4 -21.38 -13.44 -8.54
CA THR A 4 -20.64 -12.95 -7.38
C THR A 4 -20.89 -11.45 -7.34
N SER A 5 -21.78 -10.98 -6.45
CA SER A 5 -21.88 -9.56 -6.11
C SER A 5 -20.49 -9.13 -5.69
N GLN A 6 -19.78 -8.44 -6.56
CA GLN A 6 -18.52 -7.83 -6.18
C GLN A 6 -18.88 -6.68 -5.25
N ASN A 7 -18.45 -6.74 -3.99
CA ASN A 7 -18.52 -5.58 -3.12
C ASN A 7 -17.61 -4.52 -3.72
N LEU A 8 -18.21 -3.39 -4.09
CA LEU A 8 -17.55 -2.23 -4.65
C LEU A 8 -17.44 -1.20 -3.52
N TYR A 9 -16.24 -0.66 -3.32
CA TYR A 9 -15.96 0.38 -2.33
C TYR A 9 -15.61 1.67 -3.07
N GLU A 10 -16.22 2.77 -2.65
CA GLU A 10 -15.85 4.10 -3.14
C GLU A 10 -14.69 4.64 -2.30
N ILE A 11 -13.58 4.94 -2.96
CA ILE A 11 -12.35 5.43 -2.33
C ILE A 11 -11.86 6.59 -3.20
N PHE A 12 -11.77 7.79 -2.62
CA PHE A 12 -11.35 9.03 -3.32
C PHE A 12 -12.16 9.36 -4.60
N GLY A 13 -13.45 9.02 -4.63
CA GLY A 13 -14.32 9.24 -5.80
C GLY A 13 -14.14 8.21 -6.92
N GLU A 14 -13.33 7.17 -6.70
CA GLU A 14 -13.21 6.02 -7.60
C GLU A 14 -13.82 4.78 -6.97
N VAL A 15 -14.44 3.94 -7.80
CA VAL A 15 -15.05 2.71 -7.34
C VAL A 15 -14.09 1.55 -7.58
N ILE A 16 -13.69 0.90 -6.49
CA ILE A 16 -12.68 -0.15 -6.49
C ILE A 16 -13.32 -1.44 -5.98
N ALA A 17 -13.00 -2.57 -6.62
CA ALA A 17 -13.48 -3.85 -6.14
C ALA A 17 -12.75 -4.26 -4.85
N GLU A 18 -13.44 -4.93 -3.93
CA GLU A 18 -12.88 -5.40 -2.64
C GLU A 18 -11.54 -6.13 -2.79
N HIS A 19 -11.42 -6.98 -3.80
CA HIS A 19 -10.22 -7.77 -4.04
C HIS A 19 -9.04 -6.91 -4.47
N ASP A 20 -9.28 -5.82 -5.19
CA ASP A 20 -8.23 -4.89 -5.60
C ASP A 20 -7.82 -4.00 -4.43
N PHE A 21 -8.77 -3.59 -3.59
CA PHE A 21 -8.45 -2.93 -2.33
C PHE A 21 -7.58 -3.82 -1.43
N LEU A 22 -7.93 -5.10 -1.30
CA LEU A 22 -7.13 -6.06 -0.52
C LEU A 22 -5.73 -6.22 -1.10
N LYS A 23 -5.59 -6.30 -2.44
CA LYS A 23 -4.27 -6.33 -3.09
C LYS A 23 -3.46 -5.06 -2.77
N ALA A 24 -4.05 -3.87 -2.90
CA ALA A 24 -3.38 -2.61 -2.57
C ALA A 24 -2.91 -2.60 -1.12
N PHE A 25 -3.78 -3.01 -0.21
CA PHE A 25 -3.48 -3.10 1.22
C PHE A 25 -2.30 -4.04 1.49
N LEU A 26 -2.29 -5.24 0.88
CA LEU A 26 -1.24 -6.23 1.05
C LEU A 26 0.11 -5.76 0.47
N ILE A 27 0.10 -5.18 -0.74
CA ILE A 27 1.31 -4.65 -1.39
C ILE A 27 1.90 -3.51 -0.55
N THR A 28 1.05 -2.56 -0.16
CA THR A 28 1.44 -1.37 0.60
C THR A 28 1.98 -1.74 1.98
N SER A 29 1.25 -2.59 2.71
CA SER A 29 1.68 -3.05 4.03
C SER A 29 2.96 -3.88 3.91
N GLY A 30 3.06 -4.79 2.95
CA GLY A 30 4.23 -5.62 2.72
C GLY A 30 5.50 -4.79 2.51
N LEU A 31 5.44 -3.79 1.62
CA LEU A 31 6.58 -2.89 1.38
C LEU A 31 6.92 -2.02 2.60
N ALA A 32 5.92 -1.52 3.33
CA ALA A 32 6.14 -0.78 4.56
C ALA A 32 6.87 -1.63 5.62
N PHE A 33 6.42 -2.87 5.84
CA PHE A 33 7.07 -3.79 6.78
C PHE A 33 8.48 -4.17 6.34
N LEU A 34 8.70 -4.47 5.06
CA LEU A 34 10.04 -4.76 4.52
C LEU A 34 11.01 -3.62 4.80
N MET A 35 10.56 -2.38 4.61
CA MET A 35 11.37 -1.19 4.88
C MET A 35 11.56 -0.93 6.39
N TYR A 36 10.55 -1.21 7.22
CA TYR A 36 10.68 -1.13 8.67
C TYR A 36 11.79 -2.07 9.19
N PHE A 37 11.78 -3.32 8.72
CA PHE A 37 12.74 -4.34 9.16
C PHE A 37 14.14 -4.19 8.54
N SER A 38 14.29 -3.41 7.46
CA SER A 38 15.61 -3.07 6.91
C SER A 38 16.32 -1.97 7.71
N ALA A 39 15.57 -1.14 8.45
CA ALA A 39 16.10 0.01 9.21
C ALA A 39 17.23 -0.33 10.20
N PRO A 40 17.17 -1.41 11.02
CA PRO A 40 18.26 -1.77 11.94
C PRO A 40 19.59 -2.03 11.22
N LYS A 41 19.53 -2.70 10.07
CA LYS A 41 20.73 -3.01 9.26
C LYS A 41 21.35 -1.73 8.70
N ILE A 42 20.53 -0.79 8.24
CA ILE A 42 21.00 0.49 7.69
C ILE A 42 21.63 1.36 8.80
N VAL A 43 20.99 1.43 9.96
CA VAL A 43 21.51 2.20 11.09
C VAL A 43 22.82 1.62 11.62
N SER A 44 22.93 0.29 11.70
CA SER A 44 24.17 -0.40 12.07
C SER A 44 25.30 -0.09 11.09
N MET A 45 25.03 -0.05 9.77
CA MET A 45 26.00 0.34 8.74
C MET A 45 26.46 1.81 8.86
N LEU A 46 25.59 2.69 9.36
CA LEU A 46 25.90 4.11 9.54
C LEU A 46 26.55 4.42 10.90
N GLY A 47 26.56 3.47 11.84
CA GLY A 47 27.06 3.66 13.21
C GLY A 47 26.24 4.65 14.03
N ARG A 48 24.94 4.80 13.75
CA ARG A 48 24.05 5.83 14.34
C ARG A 48 22.79 5.24 14.96
N GLU A 49 22.99 4.33 15.92
CA GLU A 49 21.93 3.59 16.65
C GLU A 49 20.83 4.50 17.21
N ASP A 50 21.18 5.74 17.55
CA ASP A 50 20.27 6.80 18.02
C ASP A 50 19.14 7.12 17.03
N LEU A 51 19.36 6.90 15.73
CA LEU A 51 18.41 7.21 14.67
C LEU A 51 17.43 6.06 14.35
N LEU A 52 17.52 4.92 15.03
CA LEU A 52 16.75 3.71 14.68
C LEU A 52 15.25 3.94 14.56
N ASN A 53 14.64 4.59 15.55
CA ASN A 53 13.20 4.81 15.55
C ASN A 53 12.75 5.81 14.47
N ALA A 54 13.52 6.88 14.27
CA ALA A 54 13.24 7.86 13.22
C ALA A 54 13.37 7.22 11.82
N LEU A 55 14.40 6.39 11.62
CA LEU A 55 14.62 5.71 10.35
C LEU A 55 13.54 4.65 10.09
N ARG A 56 13.11 3.90 11.11
CA ARG A 56 12.00 2.95 10.99
C ARG A 56 10.73 3.62 10.47
N VAL A 57 10.32 4.73 11.08
CA VAL A 57 9.12 5.47 10.67
C VAL A 57 9.28 5.99 9.24
N THR A 58 10.41 6.64 8.94
CA THR A 58 10.70 7.22 7.63
C THR A 58 10.70 6.15 6.53
N LEU A 59 11.40 5.05 6.75
CA LEU A 59 11.49 3.95 5.79
C LEU A 59 10.14 3.24 5.62
N SER A 60 9.36 3.08 6.69
CA SER A 60 8.00 2.52 6.59
C SER A 60 7.08 3.41 5.74
N ALA A 61 7.15 4.74 5.96
CA ALA A 61 6.38 5.70 5.17
C ALA A 61 6.80 5.68 3.70
N LEU A 62 8.10 5.62 3.41
CA LEU A 62 8.61 5.46 2.05
C LEU A 62 8.16 4.13 1.43
N GLY A 63 8.21 3.02 2.18
CA GLY A 63 7.74 1.71 1.74
C GLY A 63 6.25 1.72 1.41
N ALA A 64 5.43 2.34 2.26
CA ALA A 64 4.00 2.52 1.99
C ALA A 64 3.76 3.39 0.74
N PHE A 65 4.52 4.47 0.57
CA PHE A 65 4.42 5.33 -0.62
C PHE A 65 4.75 4.57 -1.90
N PHE A 66 5.84 3.80 -1.92
CA PHE A 66 6.17 2.94 -3.07
C PHE A 66 5.14 1.85 -3.30
N GLY A 67 4.63 1.23 -2.24
CA GLY A 67 3.59 0.22 -2.33
C GLY A 67 2.27 0.77 -2.87
N PHE A 68 1.92 2.01 -2.52
CA PHE A 68 0.81 2.72 -3.12
C PHE A 68 1.01 2.91 -4.64
N ILE A 69 2.16 3.44 -5.08
CA ILE A 69 2.48 3.62 -6.51
C ILE A 69 2.41 2.29 -7.28
N VAL A 70 2.96 1.22 -6.70
CA VAL A 70 2.91 -0.11 -7.33
C VAL A 70 1.46 -0.60 -7.40
N SER A 71 0.69 -0.45 -6.33
CA SER A 71 -0.71 -0.88 -6.31
C SER A 71 -1.58 -0.13 -7.32
N THR A 72 -1.40 1.19 -7.49
CA THR A 72 -2.16 1.99 -8.45
C THR A 72 -1.81 1.66 -9.90
N SER A 73 -0.60 1.17 -10.17
CA SER A 73 -0.23 0.68 -11.51
C SER A 73 -0.87 -0.66 -11.88
N ILE A 74 -1.35 -1.42 -10.88
CA ILE A 74 -1.92 -2.77 -11.06
C ILE A 74 -3.45 -2.74 -11.01
N ILE A 75 -4.04 -1.80 -10.28
CA ILE A 75 -5.48 -1.74 -10.03
C ILE A 75 -6.14 -0.82 -11.05
N GLU A 76 -7.08 -1.39 -11.82
CA GLU A 76 -7.93 -0.61 -12.71
C GLU A 76 -9.12 -0.04 -11.93
N PRO A 77 -9.27 1.30 -11.85
CA PRO A 77 -10.44 1.89 -11.23
C PRO A 77 -11.67 1.59 -12.08
N LYS A 78 -12.74 1.10 -11.44
CA LYS A 78 -14.02 0.91 -12.10
C LYS A 78 -14.77 2.23 -12.05
N ARG A 79 -15.03 2.84 -13.20
CA ARG A 79 -15.97 3.96 -13.27
C ARG A 79 -17.38 3.40 -13.30
N ILE A 80 -18.17 3.71 -12.27
CA ILE A 80 -19.62 3.65 -12.42
C ILE A 80 -19.97 4.87 -13.27
N VAL A 81 -20.36 4.64 -14.53
CA VAL A 81 -21.08 5.68 -15.27
C VAL A 81 -22.45 5.70 -14.62
N GLU A 82 -22.80 6.77 -13.92
CA GLU A 82 -24.20 7.06 -13.61
C GLU A 82 -24.91 7.17 -14.96
N GLY A 83 -25.50 6.07 -15.39
CA GLY A 83 -26.46 6.08 -16.49
C GLY A 83 -27.71 6.77 -15.97
N GLU A 84 -27.94 7.96 -16.53
CA GLU A 84 -29.21 8.73 -16.63
C GLU A 84 -30.38 8.34 -15.73
#